data_AF-A0A731XWP8-F1
#
_entry.id   AF-A0A731XWP8-F1
#
_cell.length_a   1.000
_cell.length_b   1.000
_cell.length_c   1.000
_cell.angle_alpha   90.00
_cell.angle_beta   90.00
_cell.angle_gamma   90.00
#
_symmetry.space_group_name_H-M   'P 1'
#
loop_
_entity.id
_entity.type
_entity.pdbx_description
1 polymer ?
#
loop_
_entity_poly.entity_id
_entity_poly.type
_entity_poly.pdbx_seq_one_letter_code
_entity_poly.pdbx_strand_id
1 'polypeptide(L)'
;MSLLNVPAGKELPEDIYVVIEIPANADPIKYEVDKESGALFVDRFMSTAMFYPCNYGYINHTLSLDGDPVDVLVPTPYPLQPGSVIRCRPVGVLKMTDESGEDAKLVAVPHTKLSKEYDHIKDVNDLPELLKAQITHFFEHYKDLEKGKWVKVDGWDNAEAAKAEIIASFERAAKK
;
A
#
# COMPACT_ATOMS: atom_id res chain seq x y z
N MET A 1 19.90 -2.82 -10.88
CA MET A 1 19.31 -2.80 -9.52
C MET A 1 18.03 -3.61 -9.60
N SER A 2 17.84 -4.62 -8.75
CA SER A 2 16.64 -5.46 -8.80
C SER A 2 15.76 -5.16 -7.59
N LEU A 3 14.50 -4.80 -7.84
CA LEU A 3 13.48 -4.61 -6.80
C LEU A 3 13.18 -5.92 -6.06
N LEU A 4 13.38 -7.07 -6.73
CA LEU A 4 13.12 -8.41 -6.19
C LEU A 4 13.99 -8.75 -4.96
N ASN A 5 15.15 -8.11 -4.83
CA ASN A 5 16.10 -8.38 -3.75
C ASN A 5 15.97 -7.40 -2.57
N VAL A 6 15.03 -6.45 -2.63
CA VAL A 6 14.77 -5.52 -1.52
C VAL A 6 14.19 -6.32 -0.36
N PRO A 7 14.74 -6.26 0.86
CA PRO A 7 14.16 -6.97 2.00
C PRO A 7 12.80 -6.35 2.36
N ALA A 8 11.92 -7.13 2.99
CA ALA A 8 10.62 -6.64 3.48
C ALA A 8 10.76 -5.42 4.41
N GLY A 9 11.87 -5.34 5.15
CA GLY A 9 12.11 -4.28 6.12
C GLY A 9 13.45 -4.46 6.80
N LYS A 10 13.79 -3.50 7.64
CA LYS A 10 14.98 -3.59 8.49
C LYS A 10 14.67 -4.31 9.80
N GLU A 11 13.46 -4.15 10.33
CA GLU A 11 12.99 -4.76 11.58
C GLU A 11 11.46 -4.89 11.51
N LEU A 12 10.98 -6.04 11.03
CA LEU A 12 9.53 -6.29 10.91
C LEU A 12 8.90 -6.53 12.30
N PRO A 13 7.63 -6.12 12.50
CA PRO A 13 6.78 -5.35 11.58
C PRO A 13 6.92 -3.81 11.70
N GLU A 14 7.74 -3.29 12.60
CA GLU A 14 7.84 -1.86 12.93
C GLU A 14 8.50 -0.99 11.85
N ASP A 15 9.43 -1.57 11.09
CA ASP A 15 10.34 -0.86 10.20
C ASP A 15 10.48 -1.60 8.86
N ILE A 16 9.66 -1.16 7.92
CA ILE A 16 9.42 -1.81 6.63
C ILE A 16 10.02 -1.00 5.47
N TYR A 17 10.28 -1.67 4.36
CA TYR A 17 10.57 -1.03 3.09
C TYR A 17 9.39 -1.20 2.15
N VAL A 18 8.94 -0.09 1.56
CA VAL A 18 7.85 -0.08 0.57
C VAL A 18 8.45 0.22 -0.80
N VAL A 19 8.20 -0.67 -1.76
CA VAL A 19 8.51 -0.45 -3.18
C VAL A 19 7.33 0.31 -3.78
N ILE A 20 7.58 1.50 -4.33
CA ILE A 20 6.52 2.35 -4.89
C ILE A 20 6.21 1.95 -6.33
N GLU A 21 4.94 1.74 -6.62
CA GLU A 21 4.44 1.44 -7.97
C GLU A 21 3.74 2.66 -8.59
N ILE A 22 2.94 3.37 -7.79
CA ILE A 22 2.11 4.48 -8.27
C ILE A 22 2.35 5.69 -7.35
N PRO A 23 2.82 6.84 -7.90
CA PRO A 23 3.00 8.05 -7.11
C PRO A 23 1.66 8.64 -6.66
N ALA A 24 1.68 9.38 -5.54
CA ALA A 24 0.55 10.21 -5.14
C ALA A 24 0.22 11.23 -6.24
N ASN A 25 -1.06 11.50 -6.50
CA ASN A 25 -1.50 12.52 -7.46
C ASN A 25 -0.94 12.31 -8.89
N ALA A 26 -0.69 11.06 -9.27
CA ALA A 26 -0.23 10.70 -10.62
C ALA A 26 -1.38 10.57 -11.62
N ASP A 27 -1.02 10.45 -12.90
CA ASP A 27 -1.94 10.08 -13.97
C ASP A 27 -2.63 8.73 -13.68
N PRO A 28 -3.86 8.51 -14.19
CA PRO A 28 -4.70 7.34 -13.88
C PRO A 28 -4.23 6.05 -14.59
N ILE A 29 -2.99 5.64 -14.33
CA ILE A 29 -2.37 4.41 -14.82
C ILE A 29 -1.99 3.56 -13.62
N LYS A 30 -2.53 2.35 -13.55
CA LYS A 30 -2.13 1.37 -12.54
C LYS A 30 -0.92 0.60 -13.06
N TYR A 31 0.17 0.73 -12.33
CA TYR A 31 1.40 -0.02 -12.57
C TYR A 31 1.55 -1.12 -11.52
N GLU A 32 2.24 -2.19 -11.90
CA GLU A 32 2.67 -3.25 -11.01
C GLU A 32 4.09 -3.70 -11.34
N VAL A 33 4.86 -4.04 -10.31
CA VAL A 33 6.14 -4.70 -10.49
C VAL A 33 5.90 -6.17 -10.80
N ASP A 34 6.34 -6.59 -11.98
CA ASP A 34 6.39 -7.99 -12.37
C ASP A 34 7.36 -8.78 -11.48
N LYS A 35 6.89 -9.87 -10.90
CA LYS A 35 7.63 -10.64 -9.88
C LYS A 35 8.73 -11.51 -10.49
N GLU A 36 8.70 -11.75 -11.80
CA GLU A 36 9.75 -12.51 -12.50
C GLU A 36 10.92 -11.61 -12.93
N SER A 37 10.64 -10.51 -13.61
CA SER A 37 11.66 -9.61 -14.16
C SER A 37 12.07 -8.48 -13.23
N GLY A 38 11.21 -8.11 -12.27
CA GLY A 38 11.38 -6.93 -11.42
C GLY A 38 11.18 -5.60 -12.15
N ALA A 39 10.62 -5.61 -13.37
CA ALA A 39 10.29 -4.41 -14.11
C ALA A 39 8.87 -3.92 -13.78
N LEU A 40 8.64 -2.62 -13.97
CA LEU A 40 7.33 -2.00 -13.79
C LEU A 40 6.52 -2.13 -15.08
N PHE A 41 5.41 -2.87 -15.02
CA PHE A 41 4.48 -3.06 -16.13
C PHE A 41 3.21 -2.24 -15.91
N VAL A 42 2.58 -1.83 -17.02
CA VAL A 42 1.23 -1.29 -16.97
C VAL A 42 0.28 -2.47 -16.76
N ASP A 43 -0.42 -2.50 -15.63
CA ASP A 43 -1.53 -3.43 -15.39
C ASP A 43 -2.74 -2.97 -16.20
N ARG A 44 -3.18 -1.72 -15.98
CA ARG A 44 -4.31 -1.13 -16.71
C ARG A 44 -4.34 0.40 -16.64
N PHE A 45 -5.10 0.98 -17.56
CA PHE A 45 -5.57 2.37 -17.45
C PHE A 45 -6.85 2.40 -16.61
N MET A 46 -6.90 3.28 -15.61
CA MET A 46 -8.10 3.42 -14.77
C MET A 46 -9.22 4.09 -15.58
N SER A 47 -10.43 3.55 -15.48
CA SER A 47 -11.59 3.99 -16.28
C SER A 47 -12.35 5.16 -15.65
N THR A 48 -12.21 5.37 -14.34
CA THR A 48 -12.71 6.55 -13.62
C THR A 48 -11.68 7.68 -13.61
N ALA A 49 -12.14 8.93 -13.58
CA ALA A 49 -11.28 10.10 -13.42
C ALA A 49 -10.83 10.29 -11.96
N MET A 50 -10.12 9.30 -11.42
CA MET A 50 -9.61 9.26 -10.04
C MET A 50 -8.10 9.05 -10.04
N PHE A 51 -7.44 9.48 -8.97
CA PHE A 51 -6.00 9.31 -8.75
C PHE A 51 -5.75 8.80 -7.34
N TYR A 52 -4.65 8.10 -7.13
CA TYR A 52 -4.28 7.61 -5.81
C TYR A 52 -3.98 8.80 -4.87
N PRO A 53 -4.64 8.89 -3.69
CA PRO A 53 -4.47 10.02 -2.77
C PRO A 53 -3.15 9.96 -1.97
N CYS A 54 -2.44 8.84 -2.04
CA CYS A 54 -1.11 8.62 -1.47
C CYS A 54 -0.25 7.85 -2.48
N ASN A 55 1.06 7.75 -2.24
CA ASN A 55 1.86 6.81 -3.02
C ASN A 55 1.39 5.41 -2.68
N TYR A 56 1.34 4.54 -3.67
CA TYR A 56 0.91 3.16 -3.56
C TYR A 56 2.03 2.22 -4.00
N GLY A 57 2.13 1.10 -3.33
CA GLY A 57 3.08 0.06 -3.63
C GLY A 57 2.97 -1.06 -2.62
N TYR A 58 4.04 -1.83 -2.43
CA TYR A 58 3.98 -3.06 -1.66
C TYR A 58 5.21 -3.31 -0.80
N ILE A 59 5.09 -4.22 0.16
CA ILE A 59 6.22 -4.76 0.94
C ILE A 59 6.73 -6.02 0.25
N ASN A 60 7.99 -6.01 -0.18
CA ASN A 60 8.57 -7.19 -0.83
C ASN A 60 8.68 -8.39 0.14
N HIS A 61 8.73 -9.61 -0.40
CA HIS A 61 8.77 -10.86 0.40
C HIS A 61 7.59 -11.03 1.36
N THR A 62 6.43 -10.52 0.98
CA THR A 62 5.15 -10.77 1.65
C THR A 62 4.15 -11.35 0.66
N LEU A 63 3.07 -11.94 1.17
CA LEU A 63 2.01 -12.53 0.37
C LEU A 63 0.68 -12.39 1.11
N SER A 64 -0.25 -11.65 0.55
CA SER A 64 -1.65 -11.48 0.96
C SER A 64 -2.50 -12.68 0.50
N LEU A 65 -3.81 -12.64 0.75
CA LEU A 65 -4.76 -13.71 0.42
C LEU A 65 -5.24 -13.69 -1.03
N ASP A 66 -5.17 -12.53 -1.69
CA ASP A 66 -5.41 -12.34 -3.12
C ASP A 66 -4.31 -12.94 -4.01
N GLY A 67 -3.14 -13.23 -3.44
CA GLY A 67 -1.99 -13.81 -4.14
C GLY A 67 -0.86 -12.83 -4.42
N ASP A 68 -1.02 -11.55 -4.06
CA ASP A 68 -0.04 -10.48 -4.25
C ASP A 68 0.67 -10.12 -2.95
N PRO A 69 1.83 -9.42 -2.99
CA PRO A 69 2.43 -8.88 -1.79
C PRO A 69 1.51 -7.87 -1.09
N VAL A 70 1.68 -7.66 0.22
CA VAL A 70 0.81 -6.75 0.97
C VAL A 70 0.98 -5.30 0.49
N ASP A 71 -0.15 -4.65 0.22
CA ASP A 71 -0.20 -3.30 -0.30
C ASP A 71 -0.07 -2.23 0.78
N VAL A 72 0.53 -1.10 0.41
CA VAL A 72 0.82 0.01 1.32
C VAL A 72 0.57 1.36 0.64
N LEU A 73 -0.19 2.21 1.32
CA LEU A 73 -0.32 3.63 1.05
C LEU A 73 0.70 4.41 1.91
N VAL A 74 1.48 5.26 1.26
CA VAL A 74 2.53 6.06 1.90
C VAL A 74 2.26 7.55 1.65
N PRO A 75 1.68 8.29 2.62
CA PRO A 75 1.58 9.75 2.51
C PRO A 75 2.97 10.39 2.60
N THR A 76 3.24 11.34 1.71
CA THR A 76 4.49 12.12 1.66
C THR A 76 4.19 13.57 1.28
N PRO A 77 5.07 14.54 1.61
CA PRO A 77 4.87 15.94 1.23
C PRO A 77 4.97 16.16 -0.29
N TYR A 78 5.64 15.25 -1.01
CA TYR A 78 5.78 15.25 -2.47
C TYR A 78 5.66 13.82 -3.01
N PRO A 79 5.09 13.62 -4.21
CA PRO A 79 5.01 12.30 -4.83
C PRO A 79 6.38 11.63 -5.00
N LEU A 80 6.42 10.33 -4.77
CA LEU A 80 7.62 9.50 -4.91
C LEU A 80 7.78 9.01 -6.35
N GLN A 81 8.97 8.51 -6.68
CA GLN A 81 9.25 7.96 -8.01
C GLN A 81 8.78 6.50 -8.10
N PRO A 82 8.14 6.06 -9.21
CA PRO A 82 7.89 4.63 -9.45
C PRO A 82 9.19 3.83 -9.43
N GLY A 83 9.17 2.66 -8.81
CA GLY A 83 10.34 1.80 -8.58
C GLY A 83 11.31 2.31 -7.51
N SER A 84 11.01 3.40 -6.80
CA SER A 84 11.79 3.80 -5.62
C SER A 84 11.41 2.98 -4.40
N VAL A 85 12.31 2.94 -3.41
CA VAL A 85 12.09 2.25 -2.14
C VAL A 85 12.13 3.27 -1.01
N ILE A 86 11.13 3.26 -0.14
CA ILE A 86 11.04 4.14 1.03
C ILE A 86 10.95 3.33 2.33
N ARG A 87 11.69 3.76 3.35
CA ARG A 87 11.64 3.17 4.70
C ARG A 87 10.47 3.79 5.47
N CYS A 88 9.55 2.96 5.96
CA CYS A 88 8.30 3.40 6.57
C CYS A 88 8.03 2.71 7.91
N ARG A 89 7.06 3.26 8.65
CA ARG A 89 6.47 2.65 9.84
C ARG A 89 4.95 2.53 9.66
N PRO A 90 4.34 1.35 9.87
CA PRO A 90 2.89 1.20 9.77
C PRO A 90 2.17 1.97 10.88
N VAL A 91 1.03 2.56 10.54
CA VAL A 91 0.17 3.32 11.48
C VAL A 91 -1.30 2.90 11.43
N GLY A 92 -1.73 2.13 10.43
CA GLY A 92 -3.10 1.66 10.34
C GLY A 92 -3.31 0.77 9.12
N VAL A 93 -4.51 0.22 8.99
CA VAL A 93 -4.90 -0.62 7.85
C VAL A 93 -6.36 -0.36 7.49
N LEU A 94 -6.63 -0.25 6.19
CA LEU A 94 -7.98 -0.27 5.65
C LEU A 94 -8.33 -1.71 5.29
N LYS A 95 -9.29 -2.30 6.00
CA LYS A 95 -9.82 -3.63 5.70
C LYS A 95 -10.89 -3.50 4.62
N MET A 96 -10.72 -4.24 3.54
CA MET A 96 -11.65 -4.31 2.43
C MET A 96 -11.60 -5.67 1.75
N THR A 97 -12.66 -5.97 1.01
CA THR A 97 -12.78 -7.17 0.17
C THR A 97 -13.07 -6.74 -1.26
N ASP A 98 -12.47 -7.40 -2.24
CA ASP A 98 -12.74 -7.19 -3.66
C ASP A 98 -13.19 -8.50 -4.36
N GLU A 99 -13.28 -8.49 -5.68
CA GLU A 99 -13.68 -9.67 -6.45
C GLU A 99 -12.77 -10.91 -6.29
N SER A 100 -11.54 -10.72 -5.80
CA SER A 100 -10.50 -11.75 -5.64
C SER A 100 -10.34 -12.22 -4.19
N GLY A 101 -10.84 -11.47 -3.21
CA GLY A 101 -10.84 -11.87 -1.80
C GLY A 101 -10.58 -10.72 -0.84
N GLU A 102 -10.03 -11.03 0.34
CA GLU A 102 -9.58 -10.03 1.30
C GLU A 102 -8.40 -9.25 0.74
N ASP A 103 -8.50 -7.92 0.76
CA ASP A 103 -7.59 -7.01 0.09
C ASP A 103 -7.19 -5.82 0.99
N ALA A 104 -6.54 -6.12 2.11
CA ALA A 104 -6.20 -5.10 3.11
C ALA A 104 -5.14 -4.11 2.59
N LYS A 105 -5.40 -2.80 2.74
CA LYS A 105 -4.44 -1.74 2.38
C LYS A 105 -3.80 -1.16 3.63
N LEU A 106 -2.50 -1.39 3.83
CA LEU A 106 -1.77 -0.77 4.94
C LEU A 106 -1.63 0.73 4.70
N VAL A 107 -1.55 1.52 5.78
CA VAL A 107 -1.04 2.89 5.75
C VAL A 107 0.22 2.95 6.57
N ALA A 108 1.31 3.42 5.95
CA ALA A 108 2.60 3.56 6.60
C ALA A 108 3.21 4.93 6.30
N VAL A 109 3.73 5.59 7.32
CA VAL A 109 4.36 6.91 7.19
C VAL A 109 5.88 6.79 7.06
N PRO A 110 6.57 7.76 6.42
CA PRO A 110 8.03 7.77 6.35
C PRO A 110 8.69 7.62 7.73
N HIS A 111 9.72 6.78 7.81
CA HIS A 111 10.46 6.56 9.06
C HIS A 111 11.10 7.88 9.54
N THR A 112 11.19 8.09 10.85
CA THR A 112 11.75 9.29 11.53
C THR A 112 13.18 9.70 11.14
N LYS A 113 13.89 8.84 10.38
CA LYS A 113 15.23 9.09 9.87
C LYS A 113 15.17 9.89 8.55
N LEU A 114 14.08 9.73 7.80
CA LEU A 114 13.82 10.41 6.53
C LEU A 114 13.15 11.76 6.74
N SER A 115 12.16 11.83 7.63
CA SER A 115 11.45 13.07 7.97
C SER A 115 10.92 13.03 9.40
N LYS A 116 10.85 14.20 10.05
CA LYS A 116 10.21 14.40 11.36
C LYS A 116 8.73 14.77 11.26
N GLU A 117 8.26 15.08 10.05
CA GLU A 117 6.90 15.52 9.76
C GLU A 117 5.85 14.55 10.33
N TYR A 118 6.08 13.25 10.20
CA TYR A 118 5.12 12.20 10.57
C TYR A 118 5.35 11.60 11.96
N ASP A 119 6.29 12.13 12.75
CA ASP A 119 6.59 11.57 14.07
C ASP A 119 5.38 11.65 15.01
N HIS A 120 4.48 12.61 14.80
CA HIS A 120 3.25 12.75 15.59
C HIS A 120 2.17 11.71 15.26
N ILE A 121 2.25 11.04 14.10
CA ILE A 121 1.25 10.05 13.68
C ILE A 121 1.63 8.68 14.23
N LYS A 122 1.07 8.27 15.35
CA LYS A 122 1.40 7.00 16.02
C LYS A 122 0.45 5.88 15.64
N ASP A 123 -0.82 6.20 15.44
CA ASP A 123 -1.89 5.26 15.13
C ASP A 123 -2.84 5.83 14.06
N VAL A 124 -3.82 5.02 13.63
CA VAL A 124 -4.76 5.34 12.54
C VAL A 124 -5.60 6.58 12.84
N ASN A 125 -5.85 6.86 14.12
CA ASN A 125 -6.62 8.02 14.57
C ASN A 125 -5.81 9.33 14.53
N ASP A 126 -4.50 9.25 14.37
CA ASP A 126 -3.66 10.44 14.17
C ASP A 126 -3.58 10.84 12.69
N LEU A 127 -4.07 10.00 11.78
CA LEU A 127 -4.22 10.37 10.37
C LEU A 127 -5.33 11.43 10.22
N PRO A 128 -5.15 12.44 9.36
CA PRO A 128 -6.20 13.40 9.08
C PRO A 128 -7.49 12.70 8.64
N GLU A 129 -8.62 13.05 9.26
CA GLU A 129 -9.93 12.46 8.94
C GLU A 129 -10.28 12.60 7.45
N LEU A 130 -9.96 13.75 6.86
CA LEU A 130 -10.16 13.98 5.43
C LEU A 130 -9.37 12.97 4.58
N LEU A 131 -8.11 12.68 4.95
CA LEU A 131 -7.28 11.74 4.20
C LEU A 131 -7.84 10.32 4.29
N LYS A 132 -8.27 9.89 5.49
CA LYS A 132 -8.94 8.59 5.67
C LYS A 132 -10.19 8.47 4.79
N ALA A 133 -11.04 9.50 4.79
CA ALA A 133 -12.24 9.53 3.97
C ALA A 133 -11.93 9.52 2.46
N GLN A 134 -10.91 10.27 2.01
CA GLN A 134 -10.47 10.27 0.61
C GLN A 134 -9.93 8.92 0.16
N ILE A 135 -9.15 8.24 1.02
CA ILE A 135 -8.65 6.88 0.75
C ILE A 135 -9.83 5.90 0.66
N THR A 136 -10.75 5.91 1.63
CA THR A 136 -11.94 5.04 1.61
C THR A 136 -12.76 5.24 0.34
N HIS A 137 -13.13 6.49 0.03
CA HIS A 137 -13.90 6.82 -1.18
C HIS A 137 -13.15 6.42 -2.46
N PHE A 138 -11.82 6.56 -2.50
CA PHE A 138 -11.03 6.13 -3.65
C PHE A 138 -11.22 4.64 -3.92
N PHE A 139 -10.99 3.78 -2.92
CA PHE A 139 -11.08 2.34 -3.11
C PHE A 139 -12.50 1.85 -3.38
N GLU A 140 -13.52 2.50 -2.80
CA GLU A 140 -14.92 2.17 -3.07
C GLU A 140 -15.32 2.44 -4.54
N HIS A 141 -14.72 3.44 -5.19
CA HIS A 141 -15.22 3.94 -6.47
C HIS A 141 -14.31 3.78 -7.68
N TYR A 142 -12.99 3.58 -7.50
CA TYR A 142 -12.06 3.59 -8.65
C TYR A 142 -12.29 2.45 -9.66
N LYS A 143 -13.01 1.40 -9.25
CA LYS A 143 -13.40 0.24 -10.07
C LYS A 143 -14.84 0.34 -10.61
N ASP A 144 -15.58 1.43 -10.37
CA ASP A 144 -17.01 1.56 -10.74
C ASP A 144 -17.30 1.31 -12.23
N LEU A 145 -16.34 1.61 -13.10
CA LEU A 145 -16.44 1.43 -14.55
C LEU A 145 -15.67 0.21 -15.08
N GLU A 146 -15.16 -0.64 -14.19
CA GLU A 146 -14.51 -1.92 -14.52
C GLU A 146 -15.51 -3.08 -14.38
N LYS A 147 -16.08 -3.54 -15.49
CA LYS A 147 -17.12 -4.59 -15.48
C LYS A 147 -16.65 -5.85 -14.75
N GLY A 148 -17.41 -6.27 -13.73
CA GLY A 148 -17.15 -7.48 -12.96
C GLY A 148 -16.22 -7.28 -11.77
N LYS A 149 -15.67 -6.08 -11.57
CA LYS A 149 -14.87 -5.72 -10.40
C LYS A 149 -15.69 -4.90 -9.41
N TRP A 150 -15.36 -5.03 -8.13
CA TRP A 150 -16.05 -4.31 -7.05
C TRP A 150 -15.15 -4.22 -5.83
N VAL A 151 -15.44 -3.28 -4.94
CA VAL A 151 -14.77 -3.17 -3.65
C VAL A 151 -15.82 -2.95 -2.57
N LYS A 152 -15.65 -3.61 -1.44
CA LYS A 152 -16.39 -3.36 -0.21
C LYS A 152 -15.41 -3.03 0.90
N VAL A 153 -15.47 -1.81 1.41
CA VAL A 153 -14.70 -1.39 2.58
C VAL A 153 -15.41 -1.86 3.85
N ASP A 154 -14.68 -2.57 4.71
CA ASP A 154 -15.17 -3.03 6.01
C ASP A 154 -14.84 -2.02 7.12
N GLY A 155 -13.72 -1.29 6.99
CA GLY A 155 -13.38 -0.17 7.85
C GLY A 155 -11.89 0.00 8.12
N TRP A 156 -11.57 1.01 8.91
CA TRP A 156 -10.22 1.27 9.40
C TRP A 156 -9.92 0.48 10.66
N ASP A 157 -8.71 -0.05 10.76
CA ASP A 157 -8.15 -0.66 11.96
C ASP A 157 -6.77 -0.07 12.27
N ASN A 158 -6.32 -0.28 13.51
CA ASN A 158 -5.20 0.41 14.13
C ASN A 158 -3.82 -0.09 13.65
N ALA A 159 -2.76 0.54 14.18
CA ALA A 159 -1.38 0.18 13.89
C ALA A 159 -1.03 -1.26 14.30
N GLU A 160 -1.66 -1.80 15.35
CA GLU A 160 -1.45 -3.18 15.79
C GLU A 160 -1.99 -4.18 14.77
N ALA A 161 -3.20 -3.96 14.25
CA ALA A 161 -3.78 -4.75 13.17
C ALA A 161 -2.94 -4.68 11.88
N ALA A 162 -2.41 -3.49 11.55
CA ALA A 162 -1.50 -3.31 10.42
C ALA A 162 -0.22 -4.15 10.57
N LYS A 163 0.37 -4.16 11.77
CA LYS A 163 1.55 -4.98 12.08
C LYS A 163 1.26 -6.47 12.03
N ALA A 164 0.10 -6.90 12.53
CA ALA A 164 -0.33 -8.30 12.47
C ALA A 164 -0.46 -8.76 11.00
N GLU A 165 -1.01 -7.92 10.12
CA GLU A 165 -1.08 -8.19 8.68
C GLU A 165 0.30 -8.33 8.04
N ILE A 166 1.26 -7.47 8.40
CA ILE A 166 2.65 -7.56 7.91
C ILE A 166 3.28 -8.89 8.33
N ILE A 167 3.13 -9.31 9.59
CA ILE A 167 3.67 -10.59 10.06
C ILE A 167 2.99 -11.76 9.33
N ALA A 168 1.66 -11.76 9.25
CA ALA A 168 0.91 -12.84 8.62
C ALA A 168 1.27 -13.00 7.14
N SER A 169 1.39 -11.88 6.41
CA SER A 169 1.76 -11.89 4.99
C SER A 169 3.22 -12.30 4.76
N PHE A 170 4.15 -11.87 5.63
CA PHE A 170 5.55 -12.30 5.58
C PHE A 170 5.69 -13.82 5.83
N GLU A 171 5.02 -14.34 6.85
CA GLU A 171 5.01 -15.78 7.15
C GLU A 171 4.36 -16.61 6.03
N ARG A 172 3.33 -16.07 5.38
CA ARG A 172 2.66 -16.74 4.25
C ARG A 172 3.59 -16.86 3.04
N ALA A 173 4.36 -15.82 2.75
CA ALA A 173 5.35 -15.83 1.66
C ALA A 173 6.47 -16.85 1.91
N ALA A 174 6.96 -16.96 3.16
CA ALA A 174 8.04 -17.89 3.50
C ALA A 174 7.68 -19.38 3.42
N LYS A 175 6.38 -19.72 3.30
CA LYS A 175 5.88 -21.10 3.22
C LYS A 175 5.65 -21.58 1.78
N LYS A 176 5.79 -20.70 0.78
CA LYS A 176 5.75 -21.06 -0.65
C LYS A 176 7.16 -21.23 -1.18
#